data_AF-A0A8H6W814-F1
#
_entry.id   AF-A0A8H6W814-F1
#
_cell.length_a   1.000
_cell.length_b   1.000
_cell.length_c   1.000
_cell.angle_alpha   90.00
_cell.angle_beta   90.00
_cell.angle_gamma   90.00
#
_symmetry.space_group_name_H-M   'P 1'
#
loop_
_entity.id
_entity.type
_entity.pdbx_description
1 polymer ?
#
loop_
_entity_poly.entity_id
_entity_poly.type
_entity_poly.pdbx_seq_one_letter_code
_entity_poly.pdbx_strand_id
1 'polypeptide(L)'
;MSGPCGINQLPFELLSQVLVMATRGPITLSEISLSRCYEPPTSHVSQLHSVCSYWRAVALQTPELWHRQTLPISGFGIYASGRLAEKSGMYLERSAPLPFNVVISPFNDEEEVILSPALLAARDRWSLLVVEPYRRLCQSDIQVLSELPIEGFRC
;
A
#
# COMPACT_ATOMS: atom_id res chain seq x y z
N MET A 1 17.49 7.95 -38.30
CA MET A 1 18.07 7.06 -37.26
C MET A 1 17.16 7.16 -36.04
N SER A 2 16.31 6.18 -35.82
CA SER A 2 15.44 6.15 -34.64
C SER A 2 16.28 5.66 -33.47
N GLY A 3 16.63 6.58 -32.55
CA GLY A 3 17.29 6.21 -31.30
C GLY A 3 16.40 5.29 -30.45
N PRO A 4 16.95 4.62 -29.43
CA PRO A 4 16.14 3.80 -28.54
C PRO A 4 15.01 4.66 -27.97
N CYS A 5 13.77 4.21 -28.20
CA CYS A 5 12.58 4.79 -27.59
C CYS A 5 12.71 4.59 -26.07
N GLY A 6 12.97 5.67 -25.34
CA GLY A 6 13.05 5.61 -23.89
C GLY A 6 11.68 5.30 -23.30
N ILE A 7 11.64 4.59 -22.17
CA ILE A 7 10.39 4.31 -21.44
C ILE A 7 9.56 5.57 -21.14
N ASN A 8 10.20 6.73 -21.06
CA ASN A 8 9.57 8.04 -20.87
C ASN A 8 8.85 8.58 -22.12
N GLN A 9 8.95 7.91 -23.26
CA GLN A 9 8.24 8.24 -24.50
C GLN A 9 7.04 7.35 -24.75
N LEU A 10 6.77 6.38 -23.86
CA LEU A 10 5.53 5.60 -23.92
C LEU A 10 4.33 6.53 -23.73
N PRO A 11 3.22 6.29 -24.46
CA PRO A 11 1.93 6.89 -24.13
C PRO A 11 1.55 6.63 -22.67
N PHE A 12 0.73 7.53 -22.14
CA PHE A 12 0.26 7.50 -20.75
C PHE A 12 -0.28 6.11 -20.36
N GLU A 13 -1.09 5.52 -21.24
CA GLU A 13 -1.80 4.26 -21.02
C GLU A 13 -0.85 3.08 -20.87
N LEU A 14 0.24 3.08 -21.64
CA LEU A 14 1.23 1.99 -21.57
C LEU A 14 2.11 2.14 -20.34
N LEU A 15 2.55 3.36 -20.04
CA LEU A 15 3.35 3.59 -18.85
C LEU A 15 2.53 3.30 -17.58
N SER A 16 1.28 3.75 -17.48
CA SER A 16 0.42 3.49 -16.32
C SER A 16 0.22 1.99 -16.08
N GLN A 17 -0.01 1.20 -17.12
CA GLN A 17 -0.10 -0.27 -17.02
C GLN A 17 1.21 -0.89 -16.52
N VAL A 18 2.36 -0.45 -17.06
CA VAL A 18 3.68 -0.92 -16.59
C VAL A 18 3.89 -0.61 -15.12
N LEU A 19 3.55 0.61 -14.69
CA LEU A 19 3.65 1.03 -13.29
C LEU A 19 2.77 0.16 -12.38
N VAL A 20 1.52 -0.09 -12.79
CA VAL A 20 0.58 -0.94 -12.03
C VAL A 20 1.07 -2.39 -11.94
N MET A 21 1.64 -2.94 -13.02
CA MET A 21 2.23 -4.27 -12.99
C MET A 21 3.45 -4.34 -12.06
N ALA A 22 4.29 -3.29 -12.04
CA ALA A 22 5.46 -3.22 -11.18
C ALA A 22 5.12 -3.14 -9.68
N THR A 23 3.96 -2.58 -9.30
CA THR A 23 3.55 -2.45 -7.89
C THR A 23 2.79 -3.66 -7.34
N ARG A 24 2.23 -4.54 -8.19
CA ARG A 24 1.37 -5.65 -7.75
C ARG A 24 2.10 -6.84 -7.12
N GLY A 25 3.37 -7.09 -7.46
CA GLY A 25 4.25 -8.11 -6.84
C GLY A 25 3.86 -9.60 -7.03
N PRO A 26 4.77 -10.51 -7.45
CA PRO A 26 6.01 -10.31 -8.20
C PRO A 26 5.88 -10.81 -9.66
N ILE A 27 6.57 -10.14 -10.60
CA ILE A 27 7.33 -10.92 -11.59
C ILE A 27 8.52 -11.45 -10.79
N THR A 28 8.59 -12.77 -10.61
CA THR A 28 9.57 -13.47 -9.77
C THR A 28 11.01 -13.02 -10.00
N LEU A 29 11.55 -12.23 -9.07
CA LEU A 29 12.98 -12.15 -8.75
C LEU A 29 13.23 -12.39 -7.26
N SER A 30 12.27 -12.99 -6.56
CA SER A 30 12.46 -13.55 -5.22
C SER A 30 13.45 -14.72 -5.16
N GLU A 31 14.06 -15.11 -6.28
CA GLU A 31 15.11 -16.14 -6.34
C GLU A 31 16.52 -15.58 -6.52
N ILE A 32 16.70 -14.28 -6.81
CA ILE A 32 18.05 -13.68 -6.82
C ILE A 32 18.31 -12.99 -5.47
N SER A 33 18.38 -13.84 -4.45
CA SER A 33 19.36 -13.82 -3.36
C SER A 33 19.53 -12.56 -2.48
N LEU A 34 19.33 -12.85 -1.18
CA LEU A 34 20.13 -12.38 -0.03
C LEU A 34 19.89 -10.96 0.49
N SER A 35 19.01 -10.83 1.49
CA SER A 35 19.40 -10.18 2.75
C SER A 35 18.32 -10.39 3.83
N ARG A 36 18.73 -10.83 5.03
CA ARG A 36 17.92 -10.81 6.26
C ARG A 36 17.69 -9.38 6.80
N CYS A 37 17.96 -8.35 6.00
CA CYS A 37 17.73 -6.93 6.30
C CYS A 37 16.71 -6.30 5.32
N TYR A 38 15.84 -7.08 4.70
CA TYR A 38 14.81 -6.55 3.80
C TYR A 38 13.75 -5.83 4.61
N GLU A 39 13.95 -4.53 4.85
CA GLU A 39 12.83 -3.63 5.10
C GLU A 39 11.89 -3.74 3.89
N PRO A 40 10.61 -4.10 4.08
CA PRO A 40 9.68 -4.12 2.96
C PRO A 40 9.67 -2.73 2.34
N PRO A 41 9.75 -2.60 1.01
CA PRO A 41 9.92 -1.30 0.40
C PRO A 41 8.76 -0.40 0.80
N THR A 42 9.09 0.77 1.34
CA THR A 42 8.24 1.95 1.33
C THR A 42 7.34 1.93 0.11
N SER A 43 6.01 1.91 0.33
CA SER A 43 4.97 1.69 -0.69
C SER A 43 5.44 2.01 -2.12
N HIS A 44 5.50 0.99 -2.99
CA HIS A 44 6.21 1.03 -4.28
C HIS A 44 5.90 2.28 -5.13
N VAL A 45 4.70 2.85 -4.99
CA VAL A 45 4.25 4.11 -5.60
C VAL A 45 5.18 5.30 -5.32
N SER A 46 5.70 5.43 -4.10
CA SER A 46 6.59 6.52 -3.71
C SER A 46 7.91 6.49 -4.50
N GLN A 47 8.40 5.30 -4.83
CA GLN A 47 9.61 5.13 -5.65
C GLN A 47 9.35 5.50 -7.12
N LEU A 48 8.16 5.17 -7.64
CA LEU A 48 7.76 5.56 -9.00
C LEU A 48 7.73 7.08 -9.17
N HIS A 49 7.32 7.81 -8.14
CA HIS A 49 7.26 9.27 -8.15
C HIS A 49 8.64 9.94 -8.14
N SER A 50 9.70 9.25 -7.69
CA SER A 50 11.04 9.81 -7.65
C SER A 50 11.82 9.72 -8.95
N VAL A 51 11.36 8.91 -9.93
CA VAL A 51 12.13 8.63 -11.15
C VAL A 51 12.27 9.86 -12.04
N CYS A 52 11.17 10.42 -12.52
CA CYS A 52 11.17 11.67 -13.31
C CYS A 52 9.81 12.37 -13.20
N SER A 53 9.71 13.61 -13.72
CA SER A 53 8.47 14.38 -13.70
C SER A 53 7.33 13.67 -14.44
N TYR A 54 7.62 13.00 -15.56
CA TYR A 54 6.63 12.28 -16.33
C TYR A 54 6.06 11.08 -15.55
N TRP A 55 6.92 10.25 -14.94
CA TRP A 55 6.47 9.11 -14.12
C TRP A 55 5.65 9.56 -12.92
N ARG A 56 6.04 10.65 -12.28
CA ARG A 56 5.26 11.26 -11.20
C ARG A 56 3.87 11.68 -11.69
N ALA A 57 3.79 12.35 -12.84
CA ALA A 57 2.51 12.76 -13.41
C ALA A 57 1.63 11.56 -13.78
N VAL A 58 2.20 10.50 -14.35
CA VAL A 58 1.46 9.27 -14.67
C VAL A 58 0.98 8.59 -13.40
N ALA A 59 1.86 8.40 -12.41
CA ALA A 59 1.51 7.70 -11.19
C ALA A 59 0.45 8.44 -10.35
N LEU A 60 0.52 9.78 -10.28
CA LEU A 60 -0.52 10.60 -9.63
C LEU A 60 -1.89 10.47 -10.30
N GLN A 61 -1.93 10.24 -11.61
CA GLN A 61 -3.15 10.11 -12.42
C GLN A 61 -3.61 8.65 -12.61
N THR A 62 -2.99 7.68 -11.93
CA THR A 62 -3.32 6.25 -12.07
C THR A 62 -3.91 5.72 -10.75
N PRO A 63 -5.24 5.74 -10.56
CA PRO A 63 -5.90 5.33 -9.30
C PRO A 63 -5.54 3.93 -8.82
N GLU A 64 -5.26 3.00 -9.75
CA GLU A 64 -4.86 1.61 -9.49
C GLU A 64 -3.49 1.47 -8.80
N LEU A 65 -2.71 2.56 -8.68
CA LEU A 65 -1.52 2.57 -7.84
C LEU A 65 -1.85 2.88 -6.37
N TRP A 66 -2.96 3.56 -6.12
CA TRP A 66 -3.33 4.10 -4.81
C TRP A 66 -4.38 3.29 -4.08
N HIS A 67 -5.09 2.41 -4.78
CA HIS A 67 -6.21 1.64 -4.19
C HIS A 67 -5.78 0.56 -3.19
N ARG A 68 -4.48 0.41 -2.91
CA ARG A 68 -3.94 -0.52 -1.93
C ARG A 68 -2.95 0.18 -1.01
N GLN A 69 -3.18 0.15 0.29
CA GLN A 69 -2.26 0.68 1.29
C GLN A 69 -1.82 -0.42 2.27
N THR A 70 -0.50 -0.57 2.41
CA THR A 70 0.08 -1.39 3.47
C THR A 70 0.36 -0.53 4.71
N LEU A 71 -0.13 -0.97 5.85
CA LEU A 71 0.00 -0.36 7.17
C LEU A 71 0.89 -1.26 8.04
N PRO A 72 1.78 -0.68 8.86
CA PRO A 72 2.63 -1.45 9.75
C PRO A 72 1.89 -2.05 10.95
N ILE A 73 2.31 -3.25 11.41
CA ILE A 73 1.90 -3.88 12.68
C ILE A 73 3.03 -3.82 13.71
N SER A 74 2.80 -3.12 14.83
CA SER A 74 3.45 -3.47 16.10
C SER A 74 2.55 -3.42 17.35
N GLY A 75 1.23 -3.19 17.24
CA GLY A 75 0.21 -3.17 18.33
C GLY A 75 -1.15 -2.69 17.79
N PHE A 76 -2.20 -2.38 18.54
CA PHE A 76 -3.43 -1.79 17.95
C PHE A 76 -3.98 -0.61 18.77
N GLY A 77 -3.98 0.59 18.18
CA GLY A 77 -4.47 1.82 18.80
C GLY A 77 -5.01 2.84 17.78
N ILE A 78 -5.95 3.70 18.18
CA ILE A 78 -6.52 4.75 17.32
C ILE A 78 -5.92 6.10 17.72
N TYR A 79 -5.00 6.65 16.92
CA TYR A 79 -4.45 7.99 17.12
C TYR A 79 -4.75 8.90 15.92
N ALA A 80 -5.17 10.14 16.23
CA ALA A 80 -5.80 11.05 15.28
C ALA A 80 -4.83 11.95 14.48
N SER A 81 -3.53 11.98 14.79
CA SER A 81 -2.58 12.91 14.16
C SER A 81 -1.21 12.28 13.90
N GLY A 82 -0.74 12.32 12.65
CA GLY A 82 0.58 11.83 12.24
C GLY A 82 0.71 11.58 10.74
N ARG A 83 1.95 11.32 10.27
CA ARG A 83 2.27 11.07 8.84
C ARG A 83 1.44 9.95 8.21
N LEU A 84 1.03 8.96 9.00
CA LEU A 84 0.21 7.85 8.53
C LEU A 84 -1.20 8.30 8.17
N ALA A 85 -1.80 9.22 8.93
CA ALA A 85 -3.13 9.76 8.65
C ALA A 85 -3.13 10.57 7.34
N GLU A 86 -2.12 11.43 7.15
CA GLU A 86 -1.92 12.17 5.90
C GLU A 86 -1.72 11.22 4.71
N LYS A 87 -0.90 10.18 4.90
CA LYS A 87 -0.67 9.15 3.88
C LYS A 87 -1.96 8.42 3.52
N SER A 88 -2.76 8.00 4.50
CA SER A 88 -4.04 7.32 4.22
C SER A 88 -5.02 8.22 3.49
N GLY A 89 -5.16 9.48 3.90
CA GLY A 89 -6.01 10.46 3.20
C GLY A 89 -5.60 10.61 1.73
N MET A 90 -4.31 10.75 1.47
CA MET A 90 -3.74 10.84 0.13
C MET A 90 -4.03 9.60 -0.73
N TYR A 91 -3.93 8.39 -0.17
CA TYR A 91 -4.25 7.15 -0.88
C TYR A 91 -5.74 7.04 -1.19
N LEU A 92 -6.60 7.40 -0.23
CA LEU A 92 -8.06 7.36 -0.40
C LEU A 92 -8.54 8.35 -1.46
N GLU A 93 -7.99 9.57 -1.48
CA GLU A 93 -8.31 10.59 -2.47
C GLU A 93 -7.92 10.12 -3.87
N ARG A 94 -6.69 9.63 -4.05
CA ARG A 94 -6.17 9.25 -5.37
C ARG A 94 -6.69 7.94 -5.91
N SER A 95 -7.17 7.06 -5.03
CA SER A 95 -7.78 5.80 -5.45
C SER A 95 -9.23 5.96 -5.89
N ALA A 96 -9.92 7.06 -5.57
CA ALA A 96 -11.33 7.21 -5.90
C ALA A 96 -11.56 7.18 -7.43
N PRO A 97 -12.62 6.49 -7.92
CA PRO A 97 -13.70 5.84 -7.17
C PRO A 97 -13.45 4.36 -6.85
N LEU A 98 -12.23 3.84 -6.99
CA LEU A 98 -11.95 2.41 -6.85
C LEU A 98 -12.20 1.90 -5.42
N PRO A 99 -12.61 0.63 -5.28
CA PRO A 99 -12.57 -0.08 -4.01
C PRO A 99 -11.15 -0.09 -3.42
N PHE A 100 -11.07 0.04 -2.10
CA PHE A 100 -9.82 0.21 -1.37
C PHE A 100 -9.40 -1.07 -0.64
N ASN A 101 -8.12 -1.40 -0.74
CA ASN A 101 -7.52 -2.57 -0.11
C ASN A 101 -6.60 -2.13 1.01
N VAL A 102 -6.86 -2.62 2.21
CA VAL A 102 -6.03 -2.39 3.39
C VAL A 102 -5.25 -3.67 3.67
N VAL A 103 -3.92 -3.56 3.73
CA VAL A 103 -3.05 -4.65 4.15
C VAL A 103 -2.37 -4.21 5.42
N ILE A 104 -2.55 -4.96 6.51
CA ILE A 104 -1.87 -4.75 7.76
C ILE A 104 -0.73 -5.78 7.82
N SER A 105 0.51 -5.31 7.77
CA SER A 105 1.72 -6.15 7.66
C SER A 105 2.71 -5.80 8.75
N PRO A 106 3.43 -6.76 9.35
CA PRO A 106 4.31 -6.50 10.48
C PRO A 106 5.59 -5.79 10.05
N PHE A 107 5.86 -4.65 10.70
CA PHE A 107 7.14 -3.94 10.62
C PHE A 107 7.63 -3.77 12.05
N ASN A 108 8.96 -3.90 12.23
CA ASN A 108 9.73 -3.88 13.49
C ASN A 108 8.97 -3.52 14.78
N ASP A 109 9.21 -4.34 15.81
CA ASP A 109 8.48 -4.54 17.07
C ASP A 109 8.16 -3.33 17.99
N GLU A 110 8.23 -2.07 17.53
CA GLU A 110 8.20 -0.89 18.40
C GLU A 110 7.03 0.10 18.14
N GLU A 111 6.23 0.00 17.05
CA GLU A 111 5.16 0.98 16.74
C GLU A 111 3.73 0.41 16.57
N GLU A 112 2.81 0.79 17.45
CA GLU A 112 1.39 0.39 17.40
C GLU A 112 0.71 0.58 16.02
N VAL A 113 -0.14 -0.36 15.57
CA VAL A 113 -0.99 -0.20 14.36
C VAL A 113 -1.93 0.97 14.60
N ILE A 114 -1.80 2.01 13.79
CA ILE A 114 -2.68 3.17 13.83
C ILE A 114 -3.56 3.18 12.59
N LEU A 115 -4.81 2.76 12.74
CA LEU A 115 -5.83 3.02 11.71
C LEU A 115 -6.23 4.49 11.81
N SER A 116 -5.92 5.26 10.77
CA SER A 116 -6.26 6.67 10.77
C SER A 116 -7.78 6.89 10.70
N PRO A 117 -8.32 7.96 11.32
CA PRO A 117 -9.74 8.28 11.23
C PRO A 117 -10.26 8.38 9.79
N ALA A 118 -9.45 8.92 8.87
CA ALA A 118 -9.80 9.02 7.45
C ALA A 118 -9.98 7.64 6.80
N LEU A 119 -9.11 6.68 7.16
CA LEU A 119 -9.21 5.31 6.65
C LEU A 119 -10.46 4.63 7.17
N LEU A 120 -10.75 4.75 8.47
CA LEU A 120 -11.97 4.22 9.09
C LEU A 120 -13.25 4.88 8.55
N ALA A 121 -13.21 6.17 8.24
CA ALA A 121 -14.33 6.90 7.65
C ALA A 121 -14.67 6.41 6.23
N ALA A 122 -13.68 5.89 5.50
CA ALA A 122 -13.83 5.33 4.15
C ALA A 122 -14.05 3.80 4.12
N ARG A 123 -14.45 3.21 5.25
CA ARG A 123 -14.64 1.75 5.41
C ARG A 123 -15.65 1.14 4.44
N ASP A 124 -16.64 1.92 4.02
CA ASP A 124 -17.65 1.54 3.02
C ASP A 124 -17.05 1.25 1.65
N ARG A 125 -15.86 1.82 1.35
CA ARG A 125 -15.12 1.56 0.12
C ARG A 125 -14.20 0.35 0.21
N TRP A 126 -14.03 -0.26 1.38
CA TRP A 126 -13.05 -1.33 1.54
C TRP A 126 -13.54 -2.62 0.86
N SER A 127 -12.75 -3.15 -0.07
CA SER A 127 -13.02 -4.44 -0.71
C SER A 127 -12.23 -5.59 -0.10
N LEU A 128 -11.13 -5.28 0.58
CA LEU A 128 -10.24 -6.28 1.14
C LEU A 128 -9.52 -5.71 2.37
N LEU A 129 -9.51 -6.48 3.45
CA LEU A 129 -8.63 -6.29 4.59
C LEU A 129 -7.81 -7.56 4.79
N VAL A 130 -6.49 -7.47 4.62
CA VAL A 130 -5.56 -8.58 4.89
C VAL A 130 -4.75 -8.25 6.13
N VAL A 131 -4.63 -9.19 7.05
CA VAL A 131 -3.70 -9.13 8.18
C VAL A 131 -2.64 -10.20 7.95
N GLU A 132 -1.40 -9.82 7.66
CA GLU A 132 -0.31 -10.76 7.41
C GLU A 132 0.31 -11.20 8.76
N PRO A 133 0.20 -12.48 9.15
CA PRO A 133 0.69 -12.94 10.45
C PRO A 133 2.20 -13.23 10.39
N TYR A 134 3.02 -12.47 11.13
CA TYR A 134 4.39 -12.91 11.52
C TYR A 134 4.52 -13.24 13.01
N ARG A 135 3.60 -12.76 13.85
CA ARG A 135 3.54 -13.06 15.28
C ARG A 135 2.18 -13.63 15.64
N ARG A 136 2.11 -14.39 16.74
CA ARG A 136 0.82 -14.76 17.33
C ARG A 136 0.11 -13.47 17.73
N LEU A 137 -1.07 -13.22 17.17
CA LEU A 137 -1.94 -12.11 17.58
C LEU A 137 -2.21 -12.27 19.08
N CYS A 138 -1.98 -11.21 19.87
CA CYS A 138 -2.37 -11.22 21.28
C CYS A 138 -3.86 -10.86 21.42
N GLN A 139 -4.42 -10.98 22.63
CA GLN A 139 -5.85 -10.77 22.85
C GLN A 139 -6.31 -9.34 22.48
N SER A 140 -5.47 -8.33 22.70
CA SER A 140 -5.75 -6.95 22.31
C SER A 140 -5.77 -6.78 20.79
N ASP A 141 -4.86 -7.46 20.08
CA ASP A 141 -4.82 -7.47 18.61
C ASP A 141 -6.12 -8.05 18.04
N ILE A 142 -6.59 -9.17 18.60
CA ILE A 142 -7.83 -9.83 18.21
C ILE A 142 -9.04 -8.93 18.50
N GLN A 143 -9.06 -8.24 19.64
CA GLN A 143 -10.15 -7.35 20.00
C GLN A 143 -10.31 -6.22 18.96
N VAL A 144 -9.24 -5.52 18.61
CA VAL A 144 -9.33 -4.42 17.63
C VAL A 144 -9.68 -4.95 16.25
N LEU A 145 -9.12 -6.09 15.83
CA LEU A 145 -9.49 -6.72 14.56
C LEU A 145 -10.97 -7.14 14.53
N SER A 146 -11.54 -7.55 15.66
CA SER A 146 -12.96 -7.92 15.76
C SER A 146 -13.91 -6.72 15.65
N GLU A 147 -13.43 -5.51 15.92
CA GLU A 147 -14.19 -4.27 15.74
C GLU A 147 -14.17 -3.76 14.30
N LEU A 148 -13.31 -4.32 13.44
CA LEU A 148 -13.28 -3.96 12.03
C LEU A 148 -14.43 -4.64 11.27
N PRO A 149 -15.00 -3.97 10.25
CA PRO A 149 -16.05 -4.52 9.42
C PRO A 149 -15.45 -5.56 8.45
N ILE A 150 -15.10 -6.74 8.94
CA ILE A 150 -14.46 -7.79 8.14
C ILE A 150 -15.50 -8.78 7.66
N GLU A 151 -16.02 -8.60 6.44
CA GLU A 151 -16.50 -9.75 5.66
C GLU A 151 -15.27 -10.43 5.05
N GLY A 152 -14.79 -11.51 5.67
CA GLY A 152 -13.72 -12.33 5.08
C GLY A 152 -12.43 -12.47 5.89
N PHE A 153 -12.48 -12.36 7.22
CA PHE A 153 -11.37 -12.80 8.07
C PHE A 153 -11.14 -14.30 7.82
N ARG A 154 -10.09 -14.64 7.07
CA ARG A 154 -9.64 -16.03 6.90
C ARG A 154 -8.44 -16.23 7.80
N CYS A 155 -8.67 -16.95 8.90
CA CYS A 155 -7.64 -17.48 9.78
C CYS A 155 -6.78 -18.53 9.06
#